data_AF-A0A6U9W2Q8-F1
#
_entry.id   AF-A0A6U9W2Q8-F1
#
_cell.length_a   1.000
_cell.length_b   1.000
_cell.length_c   1.000
_cell.angle_alpha   90.00
_cell.angle_beta   90.00
_cell.angle_gamma   90.00
#
_symmetry.space_group_name_H-M   'P 1'
#
loop_
_entity.id
_entity.type
_entity.pdbx_description
1 polymer ?
#
loop_
_entity_poly.entity_id
_entity_poly.type
_entity_poly.pdbx_seq_one_letter_code
_entity_poly.pdbx_strand_id
1 'polypeptide(L)'
;YFLAFLVIIFLNIFFSISFGKLIQGGQIVPASTDPEEVCVNGMSFSRRDSKWANSALVVTVDPDDKILDKYRTDHGVMAGLEFQRDMERRASKFGGGNLTVPVQRMTDFCDSKVSSTIPSSSYRLGVKSAPCHEIYPEPITNALRDALTNHFQKQMPGYYHPDGLLHAVETRTSSTLRVPRDRNTFLAIGTENLYPSGEGAGYAGGIVSAAVDGINVAETILDTIYGESRPDRIETGKSVGFSY
;
A
#
# COMPACT_ATOMS: atom_id res chain seq x y z
N TYR A 1 10.05 6.73 15.90
CA TYR A 1 8.71 6.95 15.33
C TYR A 1 8.62 6.14 14.05
N PHE A 2 8.09 4.92 14.17
CA PHE A 2 7.77 4.12 13.00
C PHE A 2 6.42 4.58 12.49
N LEU A 3 6.15 4.48 11.19
CA LEU A 3 4.78 4.40 10.71
C LEU A 3 4.70 3.00 10.12
N ALA A 4 3.94 2.11 10.75
CA ALA A 4 3.54 0.89 10.08
C ALA A 4 2.17 1.20 9.46
N PHE A 5 2.07 1.02 8.15
CA PHE A 5 0.79 0.88 7.50
C PHE A 5 0.85 -0.44 6.77
N LEU A 6 -0.07 -1.32 7.13
CA LEU A 6 -0.27 -2.57 6.43
C LEU A 6 -1.75 -2.85 6.52
N VAL A 7 -2.44 -2.97 5.37
CA VAL A 7 -3.23 -4.17 5.09
C VAL A 7 -3.87 -4.13 3.70
N ILE A 8 -3.52 -5.14 2.96
CA ILE A 8 -4.19 -6.10 2.11
C ILE A 8 -5.73 -6.21 2.09
N ILE A 9 -6.28 -5.99 0.89
CA ILE A 9 -6.92 -6.97 0.00
C ILE A 9 -7.37 -6.15 -1.22
N PHE A 10 -6.98 -6.57 -2.43
CA PHE A 10 -7.47 -5.93 -3.65
C PHE A 10 -8.84 -6.49 -4.00
N LEU A 11 -9.83 -5.61 -3.94
CA LEU A 11 -11.21 -5.97 -4.21
C LEU A 11 -11.51 -5.80 -5.71
N ASN A 12 -11.92 -6.85 -6.41
CA ASN A 12 -12.59 -6.71 -7.71
C ASN A 12 -14.11 -6.65 -7.47
N ILE A 13 -14.71 -5.45 -7.58
CA ILE A 13 -16.18 -5.30 -7.67
C ILE A 13 -16.55 -5.11 -9.14
N PHE A 14 -17.44 -5.97 -9.64
CA PHE A 14 -18.25 -5.64 -10.81
C PHE A 14 -19.36 -4.71 -10.32
N PHE A 15 -19.23 -3.40 -10.55
CA PHE A 15 -20.28 -2.37 -10.68
C PHE A 15 -19.74 -0.97 -10.33
N SER A 16 -20.22 0.02 -11.09
CA SER A 16 -19.82 1.44 -11.05
C SER A 16 -20.38 2.16 -9.83
N ILE A 17 -19.55 2.47 -8.84
CA ILE A 17 -19.83 3.44 -7.77
C ILE A 17 -18.51 4.17 -7.46
N SER A 18 -18.51 5.51 -7.34
CA SER A 18 -17.32 6.36 -7.16
C SER A 18 -16.92 6.52 -5.68
N PHE A 19 -15.67 6.23 -5.26
CA PHE A 19 -15.09 6.73 -3.99
C PHE A 19 -13.54 6.70 -3.95
N GLY A 20 -12.92 7.30 -2.93
CA GLY A 20 -11.47 7.64 -2.80
C GLY A 20 -10.47 6.56 -3.23
N LYS A 21 -9.51 6.97 -4.08
CA LYS A 21 -8.68 6.18 -5.02
C LYS A 21 -9.21 4.77 -5.36
N LEU A 22 -10.54 4.62 -5.51
CA LEU A 22 -11.12 3.53 -6.27
C LEU A 22 -10.68 3.73 -7.71
N ILE A 23 -10.01 2.72 -8.21
CA ILE A 23 -9.53 2.70 -9.57
C ILE A 23 -10.68 2.16 -10.42
N GLN A 24 -11.55 3.09 -10.84
CA GLN A 24 -12.58 2.80 -11.84
C GLN A 24 -11.91 2.38 -13.14
N GLY A 25 -12.38 1.27 -13.72
CA GLY A 25 -11.73 0.66 -14.87
C GLY A 25 -10.27 0.31 -14.61
N GLY A 26 -10.02 -0.22 -13.41
CA GLY A 26 -8.68 -0.56 -12.94
C GLY A 26 -8.24 -1.98 -13.31
N GLN A 27 -6.99 -2.25 -13.01
CA GLN A 27 -6.36 -3.57 -13.04
C GLN A 27 -5.53 -3.76 -11.78
N ILE A 28 -5.56 -4.97 -11.24
CA ILE A 28 -4.63 -5.40 -10.20
C ILE A 28 -3.31 -5.75 -10.89
N VAL A 29 -2.20 -5.23 -10.37
CA VAL A 29 -0.86 -5.39 -10.94
C VAL A 29 0.12 -5.97 -9.93
N PRO A 30 1.17 -6.67 -10.38
CA PRO A 30 2.24 -7.10 -9.49
C PRO A 30 3.03 -5.88 -8.99
N ALA A 31 3.34 -5.86 -7.70
CA ALA A 31 4.24 -4.91 -7.05
C ALA A 31 5.32 -5.61 -6.21
N SER A 32 5.55 -6.90 -6.49
CA SER A 32 6.55 -7.72 -5.81
C SER A 32 7.95 -7.31 -6.29
N THR A 33 8.92 -7.26 -5.39
CA THR A 33 10.33 -6.98 -5.71
C THR A 33 11.25 -8.17 -5.45
N ASP A 34 10.73 -9.24 -4.86
CA ASP A 34 11.44 -10.46 -4.54
C ASP A 34 10.66 -11.67 -5.11
N PRO A 35 11.31 -12.66 -5.74
CA PRO A 35 10.64 -13.86 -6.27
C PRO A 35 9.93 -14.73 -5.22
N GLU A 36 10.34 -14.68 -3.95
CA GLU A 36 9.74 -15.44 -2.86
C GLU A 36 8.53 -14.71 -2.24
N GLU A 37 8.31 -13.46 -2.61
CA GLU A 37 7.27 -12.58 -2.10
C GLU A 37 6.18 -12.37 -3.15
N VAL A 38 4.94 -12.16 -2.70
CA VAL A 38 3.87 -11.65 -3.56
C VAL A 38 3.33 -10.39 -2.92
N CYS A 39 3.33 -9.30 -3.67
CA CYS A 39 2.63 -8.07 -3.39
C CYS A 39 1.90 -7.63 -4.66
N VAL A 40 0.68 -7.16 -4.53
CA VAL A 40 -0.11 -6.52 -5.58
C VAL A 40 -0.09 -5.00 -5.43
N ASN A 41 -0.71 -4.30 -6.38
CA ASN A 41 -1.16 -2.91 -6.30
C ASN A 41 -2.29 -2.73 -7.34
N GLY A 42 -2.80 -1.52 -7.48
CA GLY A 42 -3.84 -1.16 -8.43
C GLY A 42 -3.37 -0.07 -9.38
N MET A 43 -3.80 -0.16 -10.64
CA MET A 43 -3.61 0.89 -11.63
C MET A 43 -4.83 1.06 -12.54
N SER A 44 -5.02 2.24 -13.12
CA SER A 44 -5.95 2.48 -14.24
C SER A 44 -5.22 3.14 -15.39
N PHE A 45 -5.64 2.83 -16.61
CA PHE A 45 -5.39 3.70 -17.75
C PHE A 45 -6.21 4.99 -17.64
N SER A 46 -5.78 6.04 -18.36
CA SER A 46 -6.44 7.35 -18.36
C SER A 46 -7.93 7.26 -18.69
N ARG A 47 -8.33 6.36 -19.59
CA ARG A 47 -9.72 6.17 -20.04
C ARG A 47 -10.62 5.53 -18.98
N ARG A 48 -10.06 4.83 -17.98
CA ARG A 48 -10.82 4.16 -16.90
C ARG A 48 -11.98 3.29 -17.40
N ASP A 49 -11.78 2.60 -18.51
CA ASP A 49 -12.80 1.88 -19.27
C ASP A 49 -12.73 0.35 -19.12
N SER A 50 -11.92 -0.17 -18.19
CA SER A 50 -11.95 -1.59 -17.85
C SER A 50 -13.27 -1.98 -17.17
N LYS A 51 -13.68 -3.24 -17.34
CA LYS A 51 -14.89 -3.79 -16.70
C LYS A 51 -14.77 -3.99 -15.19
N TRP A 52 -13.58 -3.82 -14.62
CA TRP A 52 -13.29 -4.06 -13.21
C TRP A 52 -13.15 -2.73 -12.45
N ALA A 53 -13.75 -2.64 -11.27
CA ALA A 53 -13.41 -1.63 -10.27
C ALA A 53 -12.57 -2.28 -9.18
N ASN A 54 -11.52 -1.58 -8.73
CA ASN A 54 -10.71 -2.09 -7.64
C ASN A 54 -10.18 -1.03 -6.67
N SER A 55 -9.96 -1.47 -5.44
CA SER A 55 -9.40 -0.69 -4.34
C SER A 55 -8.68 -1.61 -3.37
N ALA A 56 -7.66 -1.08 -2.71
CA ALA A 56 -7.08 -1.70 -1.54
C ALA A 56 -7.99 -1.45 -0.32
N LEU A 57 -8.34 -2.51 0.40
CA LEU A 57 -8.95 -2.41 1.71
C LEU A 57 -7.86 -2.48 2.78
N VAL A 58 -7.63 -1.38 3.50
CA VAL A 58 -6.51 -1.23 4.43
C VAL A 58 -6.92 -1.11 5.89
N VAL A 59 -6.11 -1.72 6.75
CA VAL A 59 -6.12 -1.58 8.21
C VAL A 59 -4.83 -0.84 8.57
N THR A 60 -4.85 -0.02 9.61
CA THR A 60 -3.63 0.63 10.12
C THR A 60 -3.06 -0.27 11.21
N VAL A 61 -1.74 -0.45 11.21
CA VAL A 61 -1.02 -1.19 12.26
C VAL A 61 -0.08 -0.22 12.93
N ASP A 62 -0.35 0.16 14.16
CA ASP A 62 0.51 1.10 14.85
C ASP A 62 1.84 0.44 15.25
N PRO A 63 2.94 1.20 15.31
CA PRO A 63 4.25 0.71 15.75
C PRO A 63 4.27 -0.01 17.08
N ASP A 64 3.31 0.31 17.95
CA ASP A 64 3.19 -0.19 19.31
C ASP A 64 2.12 -1.29 19.42
N ASP A 65 1.46 -1.66 18.32
CA ASP A 65 0.45 -2.72 18.33
C ASP A 65 1.07 -4.05 18.75
N LYS A 66 0.30 -4.83 19.54
CA LYS A 66 0.75 -6.13 20.07
C LYS A 66 1.05 -7.16 18.98
N ILE A 67 0.42 -7.04 17.81
CA ILE A 67 0.70 -7.93 16.68
C ILE A 67 2.16 -7.84 16.19
N LEU A 68 2.86 -6.75 16.54
CA LEU A 68 4.27 -6.54 16.23
C LEU A 68 5.22 -6.93 17.38
N ASP A 69 4.74 -7.39 18.55
CA ASP A 69 5.59 -7.69 19.72
C ASP A 69 6.75 -8.64 19.41
N LYS A 70 6.45 -9.74 18.70
CA LYS A 70 7.46 -10.71 18.28
C LYS A 70 8.47 -10.08 17.32
N TYR A 71 7.98 -9.36 16.30
CA TYR A 71 8.84 -8.71 15.32
C TYR A 71 9.71 -7.62 15.93
N ARG A 72 9.20 -6.88 16.93
CA ARG A 72 9.98 -5.91 17.69
C ARG A 72 11.09 -6.57 18.50
N THR A 73 10.80 -7.71 19.11
CA THR A 73 11.80 -8.49 19.87
C THR A 73 12.92 -9.00 18.95
N ASP A 74 12.55 -9.54 17.79
CA ASP A 74 13.48 -10.21 16.88
C ASP A 74 14.22 -9.23 15.94
N HIS A 75 13.58 -8.11 15.55
CA HIS A 75 14.05 -7.21 14.49
C HIS A 75 14.11 -5.73 14.90
N GLY A 76 13.71 -5.38 16.12
CA GLY A 76 13.78 -4.03 16.65
C GLY A 76 13.09 -3.01 15.74
N VAL A 77 13.86 -2.04 15.26
CA VAL A 77 13.38 -0.96 14.39
C VAL A 77 12.82 -1.45 13.05
N MET A 78 13.22 -2.65 12.61
CA MET A 78 12.80 -3.23 11.34
C MET A 78 11.53 -4.09 11.47
N ALA A 79 10.89 -4.11 12.64
CA ALA A 79 9.71 -4.95 12.91
C ALA A 79 8.59 -4.80 11.88
N GLY A 80 8.27 -3.58 11.48
CA GLY A 80 7.23 -3.32 10.47
C GLY A 80 7.60 -3.89 9.10
N LEU A 81 8.87 -3.76 8.69
CA LEU A 81 9.35 -4.31 7.42
C LEU A 81 9.33 -5.84 7.41
N GLU A 82 9.74 -6.48 8.51
CA GLU A 82 9.71 -7.94 8.58
C GLU A 82 8.29 -8.49 8.71
N PHE A 83 7.39 -7.79 9.39
CA PHE A 83 5.97 -8.12 9.37
C PHE A 83 5.40 -8.05 7.95
N GLN A 84 5.74 -7.00 7.20
CA GLN A 84 5.36 -6.84 5.80
C GLN A 84 5.83 -8.03 4.95
N ARG A 85 7.12 -8.38 5.03
CA ARG A 85 7.74 -9.50 4.31
C ARG A 85 7.14 -10.85 4.69
N ASP A 86 6.85 -11.07 5.97
CA ASP A 86 6.20 -12.32 6.40
C ASP A 86 4.83 -12.48 5.74
N MET A 87 4.01 -11.41 5.68
CA MET A 87 2.71 -11.47 4.99
C MET A 87 2.87 -11.74 3.49
N GLU A 88 3.84 -11.09 2.83
CA GLU A 88 4.13 -11.29 1.40
C GLU A 88 4.62 -12.72 1.09
N ARG A 89 5.47 -13.30 1.93
CA ARG A 89 5.95 -14.69 1.81
C ARG A 89 4.84 -15.71 2.06
N ARG A 90 4.00 -15.49 3.08
CA ARG A 90 2.81 -16.33 3.33
C ARG A 90 1.87 -16.32 2.13
N ALA A 91 1.63 -15.15 1.55
CA ALA A 91 0.81 -14.99 0.36
C ALA A 91 1.38 -15.74 -0.85
N SER A 92 2.68 -15.58 -1.11
CA SER A 92 3.38 -16.32 -2.17
C SER A 92 3.22 -17.83 -2.00
N LYS A 93 3.38 -18.33 -0.77
CA LYS A 93 3.22 -19.75 -0.44
C LYS A 93 1.80 -20.25 -0.68
N PHE A 94 0.78 -19.49 -0.28
CA PHE A 94 -0.62 -19.83 -0.57
C PHE A 94 -0.95 -19.78 -2.06
N GLY A 95 -0.40 -18.79 -2.77
CA GLY A 95 -0.49 -18.63 -4.22
C GLY A 95 0.21 -19.75 -5.00
N GLY A 96 1.18 -20.43 -4.38
CA GLY A 96 1.96 -21.50 -5.01
C GLY A 96 3.20 -21.01 -5.76
N GLY A 97 3.67 -19.78 -5.47
CA GLY A 97 4.84 -19.18 -6.11
C GLY A 97 4.57 -18.61 -7.51
N ASN A 98 5.64 -18.27 -8.23
CA ASN A 98 5.60 -17.72 -9.60
C ASN A 98 4.71 -16.48 -9.75
N LEU A 99 4.67 -15.61 -8.72
CA LEU A 99 3.80 -14.43 -8.66
C LEU A 99 2.29 -14.73 -8.80
N THR A 100 1.87 -15.99 -8.61
CA THR A 100 0.45 -16.32 -8.56
C THR A 100 -0.15 -15.75 -7.29
N VAL A 101 -1.22 -14.97 -7.42
CA VAL A 101 -1.84 -14.27 -6.30
C VAL A 101 -2.87 -15.16 -5.62
N PRO A 102 -2.78 -15.42 -4.30
CA PRO A 102 -3.87 -16.06 -3.57
C PRO A 102 -5.10 -15.15 -3.56
N VAL A 103 -6.25 -15.75 -3.84
CA VAL A 103 -7.54 -15.06 -3.85
C VAL A 103 -8.59 -15.81 -3.03
N GLN A 104 -9.58 -15.08 -2.56
CA GLN A 104 -10.73 -15.63 -1.86
C GLN A 104 -11.98 -14.79 -2.19
N ARG A 105 -13.14 -15.41 -2.40
CA ARG A 105 -14.39 -14.65 -2.52
C ARG A 105 -14.67 -13.94 -1.20
N MET A 106 -15.26 -12.77 -1.28
CA MET A 106 -15.47 -11.89 -0.14
C MET A 106 -16.32 -12.55 0.95
N THR A 107 -17.42 -13.20 0.54
CA THR A 107 -18.29 -13.93 1.47
C THR A 107 -17.56 -15.09 2.14
N ASP A 108 -16.74 -15.80 1.38
CA ASP A 108 -15.98 -16.94 1.86
C ASP A 108 -14.85 -16.52 2.81
N PHE A 109 -14.25 -15.35 2.60
CA PHE A 109 -13.29 -14.74 3.54
C PHE A 109 -13.93 -14.39 4.88
N CYS A 110 -15.14 -13.81 4.85
CA CYS A 110 -15.92 -13.54 6.05
C CYS A 110 -16.34 -14.81 6.79
N ASP A 111 -16.67 -15.87 6.05
CA ASP A 111 -17.05 -17.18 6.58
C ASP A 111 -15.86 -18.07 7.00
N SER A 112 -14.61 -17.66 6.78
CA SER A 112 -13.41 -18.49 6.98
C SER A 112 -13.41 -19.80 6.16
N LYS A 113 -13.82 -19.74 4.89
CA LYS A 113 -13.90 -20.91 3.99
C LYS A 113 -13.09 -20.69 2.72
N VAL A 114 -12.33 -21.68 2.26
CA VAL A 114 -11.68 -21.56 0.95
C VAL A 114 -12.74 -21.58 -0.16
N SER A 115 -12.61 -20.70 -1.15
CA SER A 115 -13.58 -20.60 -2.24
C SER A 115 -13.50 -21.80 -3.18
N SER A 116 -14.64 -22.47 -3.40
CA SER A 116 -14.74 -23.59 -4.35
C SER A 116 -14.69 -23.14 -5.81
N THR A 117 -15.08 -21.90 -6.10
CA THR A 117 -14.98 -21.27 -7.41
C THR A 117 -14.47 -19.84 -7.28
N ILE A 118 -13.81 -19.34 -8.32
CA ILE A 118 -13.25 -17.99 -8.38
C ILE A 118 -13.82 -17.23 -9.59
N PRO A 119 -14.34 -16.00 -9.41
CA PRO A 119 -14.67 -15.11 -10.52
C PRO A 119 -13.44 -14.73 -11.35
N SER A 120 -13.66 -14.17 -12.54
CA SER A 120 -12.57 -13.66 -13.37
C SER A 120 -11.81 -12.52 -12.68
N SER A 121 -10.48 -12.55 -12.73
CA SER A 121 -9.62 -11.50 -12.21
C SER A 121 -9.04 -10.61 -13.31
N SER A 122 -8.77 -9.35 -12.97
CA SER A 122 -7.97 -8.43 -13.79
C SER A 122 -6.46 -8.67 -13.68
N TYR A 123 -6.02 -9.45 -12.69
CA TYR A 123 -4.61 -9.80 -12.46
C TYR A 123 -4.11 -10.80 -13.51
N ARG A 124 -3.05 -10.44 -14.23
CA ARG A 124 -2.62 -11.15 -15.44
C ARG A 124 -1.68 -12.33 -15.22
N LEU A 125 -0.96 -12.37 -14.09
CA LEU A 125 0.03 -13.42 -13.83
C LEU A 125 -0.59 -14.69 -13.21
N GLY A 126 -1.91 -14.69 -13.01
CA GLY A 126 -2.66 -15.82 -12.49
C GLY A 126 -3.08 -15.65 -11.04
N VAL A 127 -4.22 -16.24 -10.71
CA VAL A 127 -4.80 -16.25 -9.36
C VAL A 127 -5.10 -17.68 -8.94
N LYS A 128 -5.05 -17.93 -7.63
CA LYS A 128 -5.34 -19.25 -7.05
C LYS A 128 -6.23 -19.11 -5.83
N SER A 129 -7.30 -19.91 -5.77
CA SER A 129 -8.15 -19.96 -4.57
C SER A 129 -7.35 -20.46 -3.37
N ALA A 130 -7.35 -19.70 -2.28
CA ALA A 130 -6.54 -19.98 -1.09
C ALA A 130 -7.19 -19.37 0.17
N PRO A 131 -6.83 -19.84 1.39
CA PRO A 131 -7.35 -19.29 2.64
C PRO A 131 -6.71 -17.94 2.96
N CYS A 132 -7.08 -16.88 2.23
CA CYS A 132 -6.53 -15.53 2.45
C CYS A 132 -6.77 -15.01 3.87
N HIS A 133 -7.87 -15.42 4.50
CA HIS A 133 -8.17 -15.14 5.91
C HIS A 133 -7.16 -15.68 6.93
N GLU A 134 -6.28 -16.62 6.54
CA GLU A 134 -5.20 -17.15 7.38
C GLU A 134 -3.86 -16.42 7.18
N ILE A 135 -3.77 -15.47 6.24
CA ILE A 135 -2.53 -14.72 6.00
C ILE A 135 -2.17 -13.86 7.21
N TYR A 136 -3.17 -13.18 7.77
CA TYR A 136 -3.00 -12.15 8.79
C TYR A 136 -3.18 -12.65 10.22
N PRO A 137 -2.64 -11.91 11.20
CA PRO A 137 -3.12 -11.94 12.57
C PRO A 137 -4.64 -11.72 12.67
N GLU A 138 -5.27 -12.43 13.61
CA GLU A 138 -6.71 -12.38 13.85
C GLU A 138 -7.29 -10.95 14.01
N PRO A 139 -6.66 -9.99 14.73
CA PRO A 139 -7.19 -8.63 14.84
C PRO A 139 -7.38 -7.94 13.48
N ILE A 140 -6.45 -8.16 12.54
CA ILE A 140 -6.52 -7.61 11.18
C ILE A 140 -7.64 -8.30 10.39
N THR A 141 -7.67 -9.64 10.40
CA THR A 141 -8.70 -10.40 9.69
C THR A 141 -10.10 -9.99 10.17
N ASN A 142 -10.29 -9.81 11.48
CA ASN A 142 -11.56 -9.40 12.05
C ASN A 142 -11.93 -7.94 11.69
N ALA A 143 -10.96 -7.02 11.69
CA ALA A 143 -11.19 -5.65 11.24
C ALA A 143 -11.61 -5.58 9.76
N LEU A 144 -10.97 -6.39 8.90
CA LEU A 144 -11.35 -6.52 7.49
C LEU A 144 -12.78 -7.04 7.33
N ARG A 145 -13.16 -8.09 8.08
CA ARG A 145 -14.52 -8.65 8.04
C ARG A 145 -15.56 -7.61 8.47
N ASP A 146 -15.32 -6.94 9.59
CA ASP A 146 -16.23 -5.91 10.10
C ASP A 146 -16.40 -4.76 9.10
N ALA A 147 -15.30 -4.30 8.49
CA ALA A 147 -15.34 -3.27 7.45
C ALA A 147 -16.23 -3.70 6.28
N LEU A 148 -16.09 -4.93 5.80
CA LEU A 148 -16.89 -5.46 4.69
C LEU A 148 -18.37 -5.60 5.05
N THR A 149 -18.69 -6.26 6.16
CA THR A 149 -20.07 -6.66 6.49
C THR A 149 -20.87 -5.57 7.19
N ASN A 150 -20.22 -4.75 8.03
CA ASN A 150 -20.90 -3.81 8.92
C ASN A 150 -20.73 -2.34 8.53
N HIS A 151 -19.69 -2.00 7.76
CA HIS A 151 -19.45 -0.63 7.32
C HIS A 151 -19.81 -0.44 5.84
N PHE A 152 -19.06 -1.06 4.94
CA PHE A 152 -19.21 -0.82 3.50
C PHE A 152 -20.55 -1.30 2.96
N GLN A 153 -21.03 -2.47 3.39
CA GLN A 153 -22.36 -2.94 2.97
C GLN A 153 -23.49 -1.98 3.37
N LYS A 154 -23.38 -1.27 4.49
CA LYS A 154 -24.39 -0.29 4.93
C LYS A 154 -24.30 1.02 4.16
N GLN A 155 -23.07 1.47 3.88
CA GLN A 155 -22.84 2.71 3.13
C GLN A 155 -23.09 2.56 1.63
N MET A 156 -22.78 1.38 1.09
CA MET A 156 -22.86 1.04 -0.33
C MET A 156 -23.50 -0.35 -0.46
N PRO A 157 -24.85 -0.43 -0.49
CA PRO A 157 -25.54 -1.70 -0.67
C PRO A 157 -25.04 -2.44 -1.92
N GLY A 158 -24.61 -3.68 -1.74
CA GLY A 158 -24.03 -4.50 -2.81
C GLY A 158 -22.50 -4.52 -2.83
N TYR A 159 -21.83 -3.78 -1.93
CA TYR A 159 -20.39 -3.88 -1.74
C TYR A 159 -19.99 -5.27 -1.21
N TYR A 160 -20.75 -5.81 -0.25
CA TYR A 160 -20.59 -7.19 0.21
C TYR A 160 -21.32 -8.15 -0.73
N HIS A 161 -20.57 -8.77 -1.64
CA HIS A 161 -21.13 -9.55 -2.75
C HIS A 161 -20.42 -10.92 -2.90
N PRO A 162 -21.15 -12.01 -3.22
CA PRO A 162 -20.54 -13.34 -3.44
C PRO A 162 -19.52 -13.37 -4.57
N ASP A 163 -19.68 -12.55 -5.61
CA ASP A 163 -18.71 -12.43 -6.70
C ASP A 163 -17.59 -11.40 -6.43
N GLY A 164 -17.58 -10.74 -5.26
CA GLY A 164 -16.48 -9.89 -4.84
C GLY A 164 -15.24 -10.74 -4.61
N LEU A 165 -14.14 -10.45 -5.31
CA LEU A 165 -12.91 -11.25 -5.22
C LEU A 165 -11.80 -10.47 -4.51
N LEU A 166 -11.32 -11.04 -3.42
CA LEU A 166 -10.25 -10.50 -2.58
C LEU A 166 -8.90 -11.07 -3.02
N HIS A 167 -7.94 -10.19 -3.33
CA HIS A 167 -6.59 -10.56 -3.76
C HIS A 167 -5.58 -10.19 -2.68
N ALA A 168 -4.69 -11.12 -2.33
CA ALA A 168 -3.69 -10.93 -1.31
C ALA A 168 -2.25 -11.03 -1.91
N VAL A 169 -1.27 -10.17 -1.61
CA VAL A 169 -1.28 -9.12 -0.60
C VAL A 169 -0.96 -7.69 -1.04
N GLU A 170 -1.57 -6.67 -0.41
CA GLU A 170 -1.21 -5.25 -0.55
C GLU A 170 -0.51 -4.76 0.72
N THR A 171 0.80 -4.61 0.69
CA THR A 171 1.58 -4.39 1.92
C THR A 171 2.45 -3.14 1.87
N ARG A 172 2.52 -2.49 0.71
CA ARG A 172 3.44 -1.39 0.41
C ARG A 172 2.68 -0.07 0.21
N THR A 173 1.80 0.25 1.15
CA THR A 173 0.95 1.45 1.09
C THR A 173 1.70 2.72 1.49
N SER A 174 2.74 2.59 2.32
CA SER A 174 3.69 3.64 2.68
C SER A 174 4.91 3.01 3.34
N SER A 175 5.94 3.81 3.63
CA SER A 175 7.14 3.29 4.28
C SER A 175 6.87 2.83 5.71
N THR A 176 7.37 1.63 6.02
CA THR A 176 7.36 1.02 7.36
C THR A 176 8.38 1.67 8.32
N LEU A 177 9.21 2.56 7.79
CA LEU A 177 10.31 3.20 8.49
C LEU A 177 10.28 4.71 8.27
N ARG A 178 10.80 5.44 9.25
CA ARG A 178 11.10 6.86 9.10
C ARG A 178 12.55 7.10 9.43
N VAL A 179 13.31 7.62 8.47
CA VAL A 179 14.70 8.02 8.68
C VAL A 179 14.68 9.42 9.28
N PRO A 180 15.05 9.62 10.55
CA PRO A 180 14.90 10.93 11.19
C PRO A 180 15.78 11.98 10.51
N ARG A 181 15.17 13.10 10.14
CA ARG A 181 15.84 14.29 9.63
C ARG A 181 15.35 15.54 10.34
N ASP A 182 16.20 16.56 10.42
CA ASP A 182 15.83 17.88 10.92
C ASP A 182 14.79 18.54 10.01
N ARG A 183 13.82 19.24 10.60
CA ARG A 183 12.68 19.78 9.85
C ARG A 183 13.03 20.98 8.97
N ASN A 184 14.08 21.72 9.32
CA ASN A 184 14.44 22.96 8.64
C ASN A 184 15.54 22.72 7.61
N THR A 185 16.54 21.94 7.99
CA THR A 185 17.73 21.65 7.17
C THR A 185 17.59 20.38 6.33
N PHE A 186 16.55 19.57 6.57
CA PHE A 186 16.32 18.29 5.90
C PHE A 186 17.45 17.25 6.07
N LEU A 187 18.45 17.56 6.89
CA LEU A 187 19.62 16.71 7.12
C LEU A 187 19.27 15.56 8.08
N ALA A 188 19.77 14.37 7.80
CA ALA A 188 19.64 13.22 8.69
C ALA A 188 20.23 13.53 10.07
N ILE A 189 19.53 13.11 11.12
CA ILE A 189 20.00 13.30 12.49
C ILE A 189 21.24 12.42 12.71
N GLY A 190 22.38 13.05 13.05
CA GLY A 190 23.62 12.35 13.35
C GLY A 190 24.41 11.90 12.12
N THR A 191 24.08 12.37 10.91
CA THR A 191 24.86 12.06 9.69
C THR A 191 24.94 13.28 8.79
N GLU A 192 26.17 13.72 8.51
CA GLU A 192 26.44 14.83 7.60
C GLU A 192 26.20 14.44 6.14
N ASN A 193 25.79 15.41 5.33
CA ASN A 193 25.55 15.27 3.88
C ASN A 193 24.56 14.15 3.47
N LEU A 194 23.67 13.72 4.38
CA LEU A 194 22.62 12.76 4.09
C LEU A 194 21.24 13.43 4.23
N TYR A 195 20.44 13.41 3.17
CA TYR A 195 19.13 14.06 3.12
C TYR A 195 18.03 13.04 2.81
N PRO A 196 17.42 12.42 3.85
CA PRO A 196 16.32 11.49 3.64
C PRO A 196 15.13 12.21 3.01
N SER A 197 14.57 11.68 1.91
CA SER A 197 13.48 12.32 1.18
C SER A 197 12.46 11.33 0.63
N GLY A 198 11.25 11.82 0.40
CA GLY A 198 10.16 11.10 -0.24
C GLY A 198 9.53 10.03 0.64
N GLU A 199 8.81 9.11 -0.01
CA GLU A 199 8.03 8.08 0.65
C GLU A 199 8.92 7.06 1.37
N GLY A 200 10.01 6.62 0.73
CA GLY A 200 10.95 5.65 1.32
C GLY A 200 11.55 6.13 2.65
N ALA A 201 11.80 7.43 2.80
CA ALA A 201 12.28 8.02 4.05
C ALA A 201 11.17 8.30 5.09
N GLY A 202 9.89 8.13 4.73
CA GLY A 202 8.74 8.40 5.60
C GLY A 202 8.33 9.88 5.66
N TYR A 203 8.53 10.64 4.57
CA TYR A 203 8.15 12.07 4.48
C TYR A 203 7.13 12.39 3.38
N ALA A 204 6.69 11.38 2.62
CA ALA A 204 5.63 11.52 1.63
C ALA A 204 4.76 10.25 1.58
N GLY A 205 3.65 10.31 0.84
CA GLY A 205 2.69 9.20 0.70
C GLY A 205 2.01 9.17 -0.66
N GLY A 206 2.66 9.74 -1.68
CA GLY A 206 2.15 9.81 -3.04
C GLY A 206 3.02 10.67 -3.94
N ILE A 207 2.75 10.60 -5.25
CA ILE A 207 3.59 11.22 -6.30
C ILE A 207 3.81 12.72 -6.04
N VAL A 208 2.73 13.47 -5.78
CA VAL A 208 2.81 14.93 -5.59
C VAL A 208 3.55 15.28 -4.31
N SER A 209 3.24 14.63 -3.18
CA SER A 209 3.93 14.92 -1.91
C SER A 209 5.41 14.52 -1.95
N ALA A 210 5.75 13.43 -2.66
CA ALA A 210 7.14 13.02 -2.85
C ALA A 210 7.92 14.03 -3.72
N ALA A 211 7.28 14.55 -4.78
CA ALA A 211 7.89 15.58 -5.63
C ALA A 211 8.10 16.90 -4.87
N VAL A 212 7.11 17.33 -4.08
CA VAL A 212 7.23 18.53 -3.23
C VAL A 212 8.32 18.36 -2.18
N ASP A 213 8.39 17.20 -1.53
CA ASP A 213 9.47 16.90 -0.57
C ASP A 213 10.85 16.95 -1.23
N GLY A 214 10.98 16.35 -2.43
CA GLY A 214 12.22 16.37 -3.19
C GLY A 214 12.66 17.78 -3.61
N ILE A 215 11.72 18.64 -4.03
CA ILE A 215 12.01 20.05 -4.34
C ILE A 215 12.54 20.76 -3.09
N ASN A 216 11.89 20.62 -1.94
CA ASN A 216 12.32 21.28 -0.71
C ASN A 216 13.74 20.83 -0.29
N VAL A 217 14.01 19.52 -0.37
CA VAL A 217 15.33 18.97 -0.07
C VAL A 217 16.40 19.52 -1.03
N ALA A 218 16.11 19.55 -2.33
CA ALA A 218 17.03 20.09 -3.34
C ALA A 218 17.33 21.57 -3.11
N GLU A 219 16.32 22.37 -2.77
CA GLU A 219 16.47 23.79 -2.44
C GLU A 219 17.40 23.99 -1.24
N THR A 220 17.21 23.23 -0.16
CA THR A 220 18.09 23.30 1.01
C THR A 220 19.53 22.87 0.72
N ILE A 221 19.73 21.85 -0.13
CA ILE A 221 21.06 21.45 -0.57
C ILE A 221 21.73 22.58 -1.36
N LEU A 222 21.01 23.23 -2.28
CA LEU A 222 21.54 24.36 -3.05
C LEU A 222 21.92 25.54 -2.14
N ASP A 223 21.07 25.89 -1.17
CA ASP A 223 21.35 26.95 -0.20
C ASP A 223 22.59 26.62 0.65
N THR A 224 22.76 25.35 1.03
CA THR A 224 23.91 24.90 1.82
C THR A 224 25.22 24.96 1.01
N ILE A 225 25.19 24.58 -0.27
CA ILE A 225 26.39 24.54 -1.12
C ILE A 225 26.79 25.94 -1.59
N TYR A 226 25.83 26.75 -2.03
CA TYR A 226 26.11 28.00 -2.71
C TYR A 226 25.89 29.25 -1.83
N GLY A 227 25.04 29.18 -0.81
CA GLY A 227 24.70 30.35 0.01
C GLY A 227 24.31 31.56 -0.85
N GLU A 228 24.99 32.69 -0.66
CA GLU A 228 24.79 33.91 -1.43
C GLU A 228 25.21 33.81 -2.92
N SER A 229 26.02 32.81 -3.29
CA SER A 229 26.46 32.58 -4.67
C SER A 229 25.48 31.72 -5.49
N ARG A 230 24.29 31.46 -4.94
CA ARG A 230 23.29 30.60 -5.58
C ARG A 230 22.84 31.20 -6.91
N PRO A 231 22.87 30.43 -8.02
CA PRO A 231 22.33 30.89 -9.29
C PRO A 231 20.84 31.18 -9.16
N ASP A 232 20.37 32.27 -9.76
CA ASP A 232 18.95 32.58 -9.83
C ASP A 232 18.18 31.39 -10.39
N ARG A 233 16.98 31.14 -9.84
CA ARG A 233 16.08 30.12 -10.38
C ARG A 233 15.91 30.39 -11.88
N ILE A 234 16.23 29.40 -12.70
CA ILE A 234 15.89 29.44 -14.11
C ILE A 234 14.35 29.53 -14.17
N GLU A 235 13.81 30.69 -14.57
CA GLU A 235 12.38 30.90 -14.83
C GLU A 235 11.95 30.14 -16.09
N THR A 236 12.04 28.81 -16.06
CA THR A 236 11.49 27.96 -17.13
C THR A 236 10.39 27.09 -16.54
N GLY A 237 9.21 27.66 -16.38
CA GLY A 237 8.00 26.88 -16.14
C GLY A 237 6.90 27.67 -15.43
N LYS A 238 5.76 27.85 -16.11
CA LYS A 238 4.51 28.38 -15.53
C LYS A 238 4.25 27.76 -14.15
N SER A 239 3.94 28.61 -13.18
CA SER A 239 3.44 28.20 -11.87
C SER A 239 2.27 27.23 -12.04
N VAL A 240 2.47 25.97 -11.68
CA VAL A 240 1.36 25.04 -11.48
C VAL A 240 0.84 25.31 -10.07
N GLY A 241 -0.08 26.27 -9.96
CA GLY A 241 -0.83 26.50 -8.73
C GLY A 241 -1.72 25.29 -8.47
N PHE A 242 -1.49 24.60 -7.36
CA PHE A 242 -2.44 23.64 -6.81
C PHE A 242 -3.29 24.38 -5.77
N SER A 243 -4.56 24.63 -6.10
CA SER A 243 -5.57 24.99 -5.11
C SER A 243 -5.98 23.72 -4.37
N TYR A 244 -5.79 23.72 -3.04
CA TYR A 244 -6.37 22.72 -2.13
C TYR A 244 -7.88 22.86 -2.04
#